data_AF-A0A141CLI5-F1
#
_entry.id   AF-A0A141CLI5-F1
#
_cell.length_a   1.000
_cell.length_b   1.000
_cell.length_c   1.000
_cell.angle_alpha   90.00
_cell.angle_beta   90.00
_cell.angle_gamma   90.00
#
_symmetry.space_group_name_H-M   'P 1'
#
loop_
_entity.id
_entity.type
_entity.pdbx_description
1 polymer ?
#
loop_
_entity_poly.entity_id
_entity_poly.type
_entity_poly.pdbx_seq_one_letter_code
_entity_poly.pdbx_strand_id
1 'polypeptide(L)'
;MWLKFLLVSSLFVVIAIFSQNSFLSILLCLETLVLIGVLVLIMHSELMFSVIFISVGACESAVGLACLVGMVRYQGSAQLTV
;
A
#
# COMPACT_ATOMS: atom_id res chain seq x y z
N MET A 1 9.33 -14.79 -19.03
CA MET A 1 7.86 -14.57 -19.06
C MET A 1 7.34 -14.04 -17.73
N TRP A 2 7.83 -14.55 -16.61
CA TRP A 2 7.42 -14.14 -15.26
C TRP A 2 7.58 -12.64 -14.98
N LEU A 3 8.70 -12.03 -15.40
CA LEU A 3 8.92 -10.58 -15.25
C LEU A 3 7.86 -9.73 -15.98
N LYS A 4 7.41 -10.16 -17.17
CA LYS A 4 6.36 -9.45 -17.93
C LYS A 4 5.03 -9.52 -17.21
N PHE A 5 4.69 -10.68 -16.63
CA PHE A 5 3.48 -10.85 -15.84
C PHE A 5 3.48 -9.95 -14.60
N LEU A 6 4.62 -9.86 -13.93
CA LEU A 6 4.80 -9.06 -12.73
C LEU A 6 4.70 -7.55 -13.03
N LEU A 7 5.27 -7.09 -14.15
CA LEU A 7 5.11 -5.72 -14.65
C LEU A 7 3.66 -5.38 -15.02
N VAL A 8 2.94 -6.31 -15.66
CA VAL A 8 1.52 -6.12 -15.99
C VAL A 8 0.68 -6.05 -14.71
N SER A 9 0.97 -6.89 -13.73
CA SER A 9 0.31 -6.87 -12.42
C SER A 9 0.54 -5.55 -11.68
N SER A 10 1.78 -5.04 -11.65
CA SER A 10 2.06 -3.74 -11.01
C SER A 10 1.35 -2.59 -11.71
N LEU A 11 1.31 -2.59 -13.05
CA LEU A 11 0.55 -1.60 -13.83
C LEU A 11 -0.94 -1.64 -13.49
N PHE A 12 -1.52 -2.83 -13.38
CA PHE A 12 -2.93 -2.99 -13.03
C PHE A 12 -3.24 -2.46 -11.63
N VAL A 13 -2.34 -2.72 -10.66
CA VAL A 13 -2.44 -2.18 -9.29
C VAL A 13 -2.36 -0.65 -9.32
N VAL A 14 -1.42 -0.07 -10.06
CA VAL A 14 -1.32 1.41 -10.19
C VAL A 14 -2.59 2.01 -10.80
N ILE A 15 -3.15 1.39 -11.83
CA ILE A 15 -4.42 1.83 -12.43
C ILE A 15 -5.56 1.71 -11.40
N ALA A 16 -5.58 0.63 -10.62
CA ALA A 16 -6.58 0.43 -9.59
C ALA A 16 -6.53 1.54 -8.53
N ILE A 17 -5.34 2.03 -8.13
CA ILE A 17 -5.21 3.16 -7.19
C ILE A 17 -6.02 4.38 -7.65
N PHE A 18 -5.94 4.74 -8.94
CA PHE A 18 -6.65 5.90 -9.49
C PHE A 18 -8.17 5.71 -9.58
N SER A 19 -8.65 4.47 -9.56
CA SER A 19 -10.08 4.16 -9.63
C SER A 19 -10.75 4.13 -8.25
N GLN A 20 -9.99 4.14 -7.15
CA GLN A 20 -10.52 3.97 -5.81
C GLN A 20 -10.87 5.32 -5.17
N ASN A 21 -12.10 5.43 -4.67
CA ASN A 21 -12.57 6.64 -4.00
C ASN A 21 -12.38 6.63 -2.48
N SER A 22 -11.98 5.47 -1.91
CA SER A 22 -11.76 5.31 -0.46
C SER A 22 -10.27 5.23 -0.13
N PHE A 23 -9.85 6.02 0.85
CA PHE A 23 -8.45 6.03 1.32
C PHE A 23 -7.98 4.65 1.80
N LEU A 24 -8.86 3.86 2.41
CA LEU A 24 -8.52 2.51 2.88
C LEU A 24 -8.21 1.55 1.71
N SER A 25 -8.94 1.68 0.60
CA SER A 25 -8.67 0.87 -0.60
C SER A 25 -7.36 1.28 -1.28
N ILE A 26 -7.03 2.57 -1.26
CA ILE A 26 -5.74 3.08 -1.74
C ILE A 26 -4.59 2.50 -0.90
N LEU A 27 -4.71 2.50 0.44
CA LEU A 27 -3.72 1.91 1.36
C LEU A 27 -3.51 0.41 1.09
N LEU A 28 -4.58 -0.35 0.87
CA LEU A 28 -4.48 -1.77 0.52
C LEU A 28 -3.80 -2.00 -0.84
N CYS A 29 -4.04 -1.12 -1.80
CA CYS A 29 -3.41 -1.19 -3.12
C CYS A 29 -1.90 -0.88 -3.05
N LEU A 30 -1.48 -0.07 -2.09
CA LEU A 30 -0.09 0.23 -1.84
C LEU A 30 0.62 -0.97 -1.17
N GLU A 31 -0.02 -1.61 -0.20
CA GLU A 31 0.49 -2.84 0.43
C GLU A 31 0.62 -3.99 -0.59
N THR A 32 -0.30 -4.14 -1.54
CA THR A 32 -0.15 -5.14 -2.61
C THR A 32 1.03 -4.83 -3.52
N LEU A 33 1.36 -3.57 -3.76
CA LEU A 33 2.56 -3.16 -4.49
C LEU A 33 3.84 -3.52 -3.72
N VAL A 34 3.85 -3.31 -2.40
CA VAL A 34 4.94 -3.75 -1.51
C VAL A 34 5.12 -5.27 -1.60
N LEU A 35 4.04 -6.06 -1.49
CA LEU A 35 4.12 -7.52 -1.58
C LEU A 35 4.64 -8.01 -2.95
N ILE A 36 4.25 -7.34 -4.04
CA ILE A 36 4.79 -7.62 -5.37
C ILE A 36 6.32 -7.35 -5.40
N GLY A 37 6.78 -6.25 -4.80
CA GLY A 37 8.20 -5.95 -4.66
C GLY A 37 8.97 -6.98 -3.83
N VAL A 38 8.40 -7.39 -2.69
CA VAL A 38 8.94 -8.47 -1.83
C VAL A 38 9.10 -9.76 -2.64
N LEU A 39 8.10 -10.12 -3.45
CA LEU A 39 8.14 -11.33 -4.28
C LEU A 39 9.28 -11.29 -5.32
N VAL A 40 9.52 -10.12 -5.93
CA VAL A 40 10.67 -9.91 -6.85
C VAL A 40 12.00 -10.10 -6.12
N LEU A 41 12.12 -9.56 -4.91
CA LEU A 41 13.33 -9.66 -4.11
C LEU A 41 13.64 -11.10 -3.68
N ILE A 42 12.61 -11.85 -3.29
CA ILE A 42 12.75 -13.28 -2.97
C ILE A 42 13.21 -14.07 -4.20
N MET A 43 12.68 -13.76 -5.38
CA MET A 43 13.13 -14.39 -6.63
C MET A 43 14.59 -14.11 -6.97
N HIS A 44 15.09 -12.91 -6.62
CA HIS A 44 16.49 -12.55 -6.77
C HIS A 44 17.39 -13.05 -5.63
N SER A 45 16.86 -13.85 -4.69
CA SER A 45 17.57 -14.40 -3.52
C SER A 45 18.10 -13.36 -2.51
N GLU A 46 17.60 -12.12 -2.58
CA GLU A 46 17.99 -11.02 -1.68
C GLU A 46 17.09 -10.99 -0.43
N LEU A 47 17.18 -12.04 0.39
CA LEU A 47 16.26 -12.25 1.54
C LEU A 47 16.40 -11.17 2.62
N MET A 48 17.62 -10.70 2.90
CA MET A 48 17.84 -9.64 3.90
C MET A 48 17.17 -8.34 3.49
N PHE A 49 17.28 -7.96 2.22
CA PHE A 49 16.64 -6.76 1.70
C PHE A 49 15.12 -6.92 1.65
N SER A 50 14.62 -8.13 1.37
CA SER A 50 13.17 -8.45 1.42
C SER A 50 12.55 -8.18 2.80
N VAL A 51 13.24 -8.58 3.88
CA VAL A 51 12.78 -8.34 5.26
C VAL A 51 12.80 -6.85 5.63
N ILE A 52 13.84 -6.13 5.20
CA ILE A 52 13.89 -4.68 5.42
C ILE A 52 12.77 -4.00 4.64
N PHE A 53 12.56 -4.38 3.38
CA PHE A 53 11.54 -3.79 2.53
C PHE A 53 10.12 -4.01 3.06
N ILE A 54 9.79 -5.22 3.53
CA ILE A 54 8.47 -5.49 4.13
C ILE A 54 8.28 -4.72 5.45
N SER A 55 9.34 -4.55 6.24
CA SER A 55 9.25 -3.77 7.49
C SER A 55 8.96 -2.29 7.21
N VAL A 56 9.61 -1.71 6.20
CA VAL A 56 9.37 -0.32 5.79
C VAL A 56 7.95 -0.15 5.22
N GLY A 57 7.50 -1.09 4.39
CA GLY A 57 6.13 -1.08 3.87
C GLY A 57 5.07 -1.15 4.98
N ALA A 58 5.27 -2.01 5.98
CA ALA A 58 4.38 -2.08 7.13
C ALA A 58 4.35 -0.78 7.95
N CYS A 59 5.50 -0.09 8.09
CA CYS A 59 5.57 1.22 8.74
C CYS A 59 4.82 2.30 7.95
N GLU A 60 4.95 2.33 6.62
CA GLU A 60 4.21 3.26 5.76
C GLU A 60 2.69 3.05 5.91
N SER A 61 2.23 1.80 5.87
CA SER A 61 0.82 1.43 6.06
C SER A 61 0.30 1.85 7.44
N ALA A 62 1.10 1.71 8.50
CA ALA A 62 0.74 2.15 9.85
C ALA A 62 0.59 3.69 9.94
N VAL A 63 1.51 4.45 9.34
CA VAL A 63 1.44 5.91 9.29
C VAL A 63 0.23 6.36 8.48
N GLY A 64 -0.02 5.73 7.33
CA GLY A 64 -1.17 6.02 6.48
C GLY A 64 -2.52 5.78 7.18
N LEU A 65 -2.64 4.68 7.93
CA LEU A 65 -3.81 4.38 8.76
C LEU A 65 -3.99 5.40 9.89
N ALA A 66 -2.91 5.81 10.56
CA ALA A 66 -2.97 6.83 11.61
C ALA A 66 -3.51 8.17 11.06
N CYS A 67 -3.03 8.59 9.89
CA CYS A 67 -3.53 9.77 9.19
C CYS A 67 -5.03 9.65 8.83
N LEU A 68 -5.45 8.50 8.29
CA LEU A 68 -6.85 8.24 7.95
C LEU A 68 -7.76 8.33 9.18
N VAL A 69 -7.36 7.71 10.29
CA VAL A 69 -8.10 7.80 11.56
C VAL A 69 -8.17 9.25 12.04
N GLY A 70 -7.08 10.02 11.90
CA GLY A 70 -7.06 11.45 12.22
C GLY A 70 -8.09 12.26 11.41
N MET A 71 -8.16 12.03 10.10
CA MET A 71 -9.15 12.68 9.23
C MET A 71 -10.58 12.32 9.60
N VAL A 72 -10.86 11.05 9.88
CA VAL A 72 -12.20 10.59 10.28
C VAL A 72 -12.62 11.22 11.62
N ARG A 73 -11.71 11.29 12.59
CA ARG A 73 -11.99 11.96 13.88
C ARG A 73 -12.24 13.46 13.71
N TYR A 74 -11.48 14.12 12.85
CA TYR A 74 -11.65 15.54 12.56
C TYR A 74 -13.02 15.82 11.92
N GLN A 75 -13.39 15.06 10.88
CA GLN A 75 -14.69 15.17 10.23
C GLN A 75 -15.85 14.86 11.18
N GLY A 76 -15.73 13.80 11.98
CA GLY A 76 -16.75 13.44 12.98
C GLY A 76 -16.94 14.50 14.07
N SER A 77 -15.85 15.15 14.50
CA SER A 77 -15.92 16.23 15.50
C SER A 77 -16.55 17.50 14.93
N ALA A 78 -16.22 17.86 13.68
CA ALA A 78 -16.81 19.02 13.01
C ALA A 78 -18.34 18.89 12.84
N GLN A 79 -18.83 17.67 12.59
CA GLN A 79 -20.26 17.42 12.43
C GLN A 79 -21.03 17.41 13.77
N LEU A 80 -20.36 17.20 14.90
CA LEU A 80 -20.98 17.27 16.24
C LEU A 80 -21.07 18.69 16.80
N THR A 81 -20.35 19.65 16.21
CA THR A 81 -20.30 21.06 16.63
C THR A 81 -21.23 22.00 15.84
N VAL A 82 -22.01 21.48 14.89
CA VAL A 82 -23.06 22.19 14.15
C VAL A 82 -24.42 21.73 14.64
#